data_AF-A0A8C2IPX2-F1
#
_entry.id   AF-A0A8C2IPX2-F1
#
_cell.length_a   1.000
_cell.length_b   1.000
_cell.length_c   1.000
_cell.angle_alpha   90.00
_cell.angle_beta   90.00
_cell.angle_gamma   90.00
#
_symmetry.space_group_name_H-M   'P 1'
#
loop_
_entity.id
_entity.type
_entity.pdbx_description
1 polymer ?
#
loop_
_entity_poly.entity_id
_entity_poly.type
_entity_poly.pdbx_seq_one_letter_code
_entity_poly.pdbx_strand_id
1 'polypeptide(L)'
;YSYFSGRENASATYVVIYQYRTWTEAQSYCREHHTDLVSIRNEAENQKIQYFLRNYNYYSNVWIGLYRTRSWSDKSNSSFTYWSTWQPDTAGTCTAVSYRNSGKWTDENCNYAFPFFCHNALASSRQYHFVNESKTWTEAQSYCRQNYTDLATIDNMEEMNRLINTVNGSYNGSAWIGLYDDVNSWRWSLEDNDFYQEGERDFRNFYHEPNNIAGNELCVYMDYNGKWFDYSCDSYYTFVCYDGKTF
;
A
#
# COMPACT_ATOMS: atom_id res chain seq x y z
N TYR A 1 -6.75 -5.16 34.97
CA TYR A 1 -5.95 -6.32 34.51
C TYR A 1 -6.41 -6.64 33.10
N SER A 2 -5.67 -6.53 31.99
CA SER A 2 -4.33 -6.07 31.62
C SER A 2 -4.44 -5.75 30.12
N TYR A 3 -3.88 -4.62 29.69
CA TYR A 3 -3.75 -4.25 28.28
C TYR A 3 -2.94 -5.33 27.54
N PHE A 4 -3.56 -6.03 26.59
CA PHE A 4 -2.82 -6.80 25.60
C PHE A 4 -2.45 -5.85 24.46
N SER A 5 -1.25 -5.27 24.52
CA SER A 5 -0.60 -4.79 23.31
C SER A 5 -0.35 -6.02 22.43
N GLY A 6 -1.11 -6.12 21.35
CA GLY A 6 -0.87 -7.10 20.31
C GLY A 6 0.58 -6.95 19.86
N ARG A 7 1.32 -8.06 19.88
CA ARG A 7 2.67 -8.12 19.33
C ARG A 7 2.50 -7.95 17.82
N GLU A 8 2.56 -6.70 17.33
CA GLU A 8 2.63 -6.39 15.92
C GLU A 8 3.89 -7.07 15.37
N ASN A 9 3.69 -8.13 14.62
CA ASN A 9 4.77 -8.70 13.84
C ASN A 9 4.93 -7.76 12.63
N ALA A 10 5.94 -6.90 12.67
CA ALA A 10 6.22 -5.87 11.65
C ALA A 10 6.42 -6.43 10.21
N SER A 11 6.41 -7.75 10.04
CA SER A 11 6.51 -8.47 8.77
C SER A 11 5.18 -9.10 8.27
N ALA A 12 4.06 -8.93 8.98
CA ALA A 12 2.79 -9.57 8.60
C ALA A 12 2.12 -8.83 7.43
N THR A 13 1.82 -9.54 6.33
CA THR A 13 1.11 -8.98 5.16
C THR A 13 -0.30 -8.46 5.48
N TYR A 14 -0.91 -9.00 6.54
CA TYR A 14 -2.27 -8.68 6.96
C TYR A 14 -2.28 -8.31 8.44
N VAL A 15 -3.13 -7.35 8.79
CA VAL A 15 -3.42 -6.98 10.18
C VAL A 15 -4.89 -7.24 10.46
N VAL A 16 -5.19 -7.90 11.58
CA VAL A 16 -6.58 -8.05 12.02
C VAL A 16 -6.96 -6.87 12.90
N ILE A 17 -8.16 -6.34 12.68
CA ILE A 17 -8.77 -5.33 13.52
C ILE A 17 -9.94 -5.96 14.26
N TYR A 18 -9.83 -6.02 15.59
CA TYR A 18 -10.82 -6.66 16.46
C TYR A 18 -12.08 -5.83 16.72
N GLN A 19 -12.21 -4.67 16.05
CA GLN A 19 -13.40 -3.83 16.16
C GLN A 19 -14.54 -4.42 15.32
N TYR A 20 -15.73 -4.48 15.90
CA TYR A 20 -16.92 -4.95 15.20
C TYR A 20 -17.50 -3.80 14.37
N ARG A 21 -17.43 -3.91 13.05
CA ARG A 21 -17.87 -2.87 12.10
C ARG A 21 -18.67 -3.49 10.97
N THR A 22 -19.60 -2.72 10.39
CA THR A 22 -20.20 -3.08 9.11
C THR A 22 -19.14 -3.16 8.03
N TRP A 23 -19.41 -3.84 6.91
CA TRP A 23 -18.39 -4.00 5.86
C TRP A 23 -17.87 -2.65 5.35
N THR A 24 -18.76 -1.66 5.13
CA THR A 24 -18.39 -0.32 4.66
C THR A 24 -17.57 0.46 5.68
N GLU A 25 -17.91 0.36 6.97
CA GLU A 25 -17.12 0.98 8.04
C GLU A 25 -15.75 0.32 8.20
N ALA A 26 -15.67 -1.01 8.07
CA ALA A 26 -14.42 -1.76 8.09
C ALA A 26 -13.49 -1.35 6.93
N GLN A 27 -14.04 -1.23 5.72
CA GLN A 27 -13.31 -0.72 4.56
C GLN A 27 -12.78 0.69 4.79
N SER A 28 -13.65 1.57 5.30
CA SER A 28 -13.27 2.96 5.58
C SER A 28 -12.13 3.02 6.61
N TYR A 29 -12.22 2.21 7.66
CA TYR A 29 -11.14 2.08 8.66
C TYR A 29 -9.84 1.60 8.02
N CYS A 30 -9.88 0.56 7.19
CA CYS A 30 -8.68 0.05 6.53
C CYS A 30 -8.04 1.09 5.62
N ARG A 31 -8.83 1.92 4.91
CA ARG A 31 -8.30 2.99 4.06
C ARG A 31 -7.78 4.19 4.84
N GLU A 32 -8.32 4.43 6.04
CA GLU A 32 -7.87 5.52 6.92
C GLU A 32 -6.57 5.17 7.66
N HIS A 33 -6.41 3.92 8.09
CA HIS A 33 -5.31 3.51 8.98
C HIS A 33 -4.33 2.52 8.35
N HIS A 34 -4.68 1.92 7.22
CA HIS A 34 -3.90 0.90 6.50
C HIS A 34 -4.03 1.12 4.98
N THR A 35 -4.09 0.06 4.17
CA THR A 35 -4.33 0.18 2.71
C THR A 35 -5.80 -0.01 2.33
N ASP A 36 -6.33 -1.24 2.44
CA ASP A 36 -7.74 -1.58 2.21
C ASP A 36 -8.04 -2.90 2.95
N LEU A 37 -9.29 -3.37 2.93
CA LEU A 37 -9.63 -4.74 3.30
C LEU A 37 -8.85 -5.73 2.44
N VAL A 38 -8.46 -6.85 3.02
CA VAL A 38 -7.60 -7.83 2.33
C VAL A 38 -8.27 -8.46 1.11
N SER A 39 -7.51 -8.55 0.03
CA SER A 39 -7.74 -9.49 -1.06
C SER A 39 -7.14 -10.86 -0.76
N ILE A 40 -7.78 -11.93 -1.22
CA ILE A 40 -7.23 -13.28 -1.15
C ILE A 40 -7.12 -13.83 -2.58
N ARG A 41 -5.90 -13.84 -3.10
CA ARG A 41 -5.63 -14.10 -4.52
C ARG A 41 -5.23 -15.54 -4.83
N ASN A 42 -4.89 -16.31 -3.79
CA ASN A 42 -4.50 -17.71 -3.91
C ASN A 42 -4.69 -18.45 -2.58
N GLU A 43 -4.48 -19.77 -2.61
CA GLU A 43 -4.64 -20.63 -1.44
C GLU A 43 -3.64 -20.31 -0.32
N ALA A 44 -2.40 -19.94 -0.64
CA ALA A 44 -1.39 -19.62 0.37
C ALA A 44 -1.77 -18.37 1.18
N GLU A 45 -2.32 -17.34 0.53
CA GLU A 45 -2.88 -16.16 1.20
C GLU A 45 -4.05 -16.54 2.12
N ASN A 46 -4.95 -17.43 1.67
CA ASN A 46 -6.05 -17.91 2.48
C ASN A 46 -5.57 -18.72 3.71
N GLN A 47 -4.52 -19.52 3.54
CA GLN A 47 -3.90 -20.29 4.62
C GLN A 47 -3.29 -19.39 5.70
N LYS A 48 -2.72 -18.24 5.33
CA LYS A 48 -2.21 -17.25 6.31
C LYS A 48 -3.33 -16.72 7.20
N ILE A 49 -4.47 -16.38 6.61
CA ILE A 49 -5.66 -15.92 7.35
C ILE A 49 -6.19 -17.05 8.25
N GLN A 50 -6.28 -18.28 7.75
CA GLN A 50 -6.69 -19.44 8.56
C GLN A 50 -5.78 -19.68 9.77
N TYR A 51 -4.47 -19.65 9.56
CA TYR A 51 -3.49 -19.81 10.62
C TYR A 51 -3.68 -18.75 11.70
N PHE A 52 -3.94 -17.50 11.30
CA PHE A 52 -4.26 -16.44 12.24
C PHE A 52 -5.51 -16.77 13.07
N LEU A 53 -6.64 -17.06 12.42
CA LEU A 53 -7.91 -17.32 13.11
C LEU A 53 -7.81 -18.48 14.12
N ARG A 54 -7.03 -19.53 13.79
CA ARG A 54 -6.79 -20.68 14.66
C ARG A 54 -5.92 -20.35 15.88
N ASN A 55 -4.79 -19.68 15.68
CA ASN A 55 -3.84 -19.44 16.78
C ASN A 55 -4.33 -18.42 17.81
N TYR A 56 -5.21 -17.51 17.40
CA TYR A 56 -5.80 -16.53 18.29
C TYR A 56 -7.18 -16.95 18.84
N ASN A 57 -7.56 -18.23 18.68
CA ASN A 57 -8.84 -18.81 19.15
C ASN A 57 -10.06 -17.97 18.74
N TYR A 58 -10.08 -17.52 17.49
CA TYR A 58 -11.05 -16.55 17.02
C TYR A 58 -12.27 -17.25 16.41
N TYR A 59 -13.38 -17.32 17.15
CA TYR A 59 -14.57 -18.11 16.79
C TYR A 59 -15.63 -17.36 15.96
N SER A 60 -15.27 -16.26 15.30
CA SER A 60 -16.22 -15.40 14.57
C SER A 60 -15.90 -15.33 13.07
N ASN A 61 -16.85 -14.79 12.31
CA ASN A 61 -16.64 -14.38 10.93
C ASN A 61 -15.78 -13.11 10.90
N VAL A 62 -14.97 -12.95 9.85
CA VAL A 62 -14.09 -11.80 9.66
C VAL A 62 -14.23 -11.23 8.26
N TRP A 63 -14.44 -9.93 8.12
CA TRP A 63 -14.58 -9.28 6.81
C TRP A 63 -13.29 -9.31 6.01
N ILE A 64 -13.47 -9.48 4.69
CA ILE A 64 -12.45 -9.35 3.64
C ILE A 64 -12.98 -8.45 2.52
N GLY A 65 -12.12 -8.06 1.58
CA GLY A 65 -12.42 -7.04 0.58
C GLY A 65 -13.39 -7.45 -0.55
N LEU A 66 -13.88 -8.69 -0.59
CA LEU A 66 -14.73 -9.17 -1.67
C LEU A 66 -16.18 -8.69 -1.50
N TYR A 67 -16.68 -7.88 -2.44
CA TYR A 67 -17.99 -7.21 -2.33
C TYR A 67 -18.82 -7.24 -3.63
N ARG A 68 -20.14 -7.06 -3.48
CA ARG A 68 -21.18 -6.94 -4.53
C ARG A 68 -21.07 -7.96 -5.66
N THR A 69 -20.60 -7.56 -6.83
CA THR A 69 -20.42 -8.42 -8.02
C THR A 69 -19.20 -9.33 -7.91
N ARG A 70 -18.74 -9.59 -6.68
CA ARG A 70 -17.56 -10.39 -6.33
C ARG A 70 -16.29 -9.76 -6.92
N SER A 71 -16.22 -8.45 -6.74
CA SER A 71 -15.04 -7.64 -7.06
C SER A 71 -14.32 -7.31 -5.77
N TRP A 72 -12.99 -7.29 -5.79
CA TRP A 72 -12.18 -6.89 -4.63
C TRP A 72 -12.19 -5.37 -4.44
N SER A 73 -12.25 -4.92 -3.19
CA SER A 73 -12.30 -3.50 -2.83
C SER A 73 -11.01 -2.74 -3.18
N ASP A 74 -9.88 -3.43 -3.09
CA ASP A 74 -8.54 -2.97 -3.45
C ASP A 74 -8.24 -3.04 -4.97
N LYS A 75 -9.24 -3.37 -5.80
CA LYS A 75 -9.13 -3.53 -7.25
C LYS A 75 -8.21 -4.66 -7.71
N SER A 76 -7.74 -5.52 -6.80
CA SER A 76 -6.97 -6.69 -7.17
C SER A 76 -7.77 -7.59 -8.12
N ASN A 77 -7.07 -8.11 -9.14
CA ASN A 77 -7.67 -9.03 -10.11
C ASN A 77 -7.31 -10.46 -9.72
N SER A 78 -8.29 -11.24 -9.25
CA SER A 78 -8.11 -12.67 -8.99
C SER A 78 -9.41 -13.43 -9.22
N SER A 79 -9.29 -14.58 -9.88
CA SER A 79 -10.37 -15.56 -10.04
C SER A 79 -10.40 -16.62 -8.93
N PHE A 80 -9.50 -16.52 -7.93
CA PHE A 80 -9.46 -17.46 -6.83
C PHE A 80 -10.73 -17.34 -5.97
N THR A 81 -11.28 -18.49 -5.59
CA THR A 81 -12.42 -18.55 -4.67
C THR A 81 -12.23 -19.65 -3.65
N TYR A 82 -12.73 -19.43 -2.44
CA TYR A 82 -12.63 -20.40 -1.35
C TYR A 82 -13.94 -20.50 -0.56
N TRP A 83 -15.06 -20.50 -1.27
CA TRP A 83 -16.41 -20.56 -0.72
C TRP A 83 -16.65 -21.82 0.13
N SER A 84 -17.48 -21.69 1.17
CA SER A 84 -17.97 -22.86 1.88
C SER A 84 -18.93 -23.66 1.02
N THR A 85 -19.19 -24.90 1.42
CA THR A 85 -20.22 -25.69 0.76
C THR A 85 -21.54 -24.91 0.77
N TRP A 86 -22.21 -24.85 -0.39
CA TRP A 86 -23.45 -24.10 -0.60
C TRP A 86 -23.35 -22.57 -0.55
N GLN A 87 -22.15 -22.01 -0.70
CA GLN A 87 -21.93 -20.58 -0.83
C GLN A 87 -21.32 -20.24 -2.20
N PRO A 88 -21.53 -19.02 -2.73
CA PRO A 88 -22.40 -17.99 -2.17
C PRO A 88 -23.89 -18.38 -2.31
N ASP A 89 -24.69 -18.15 -1.28
CA ASP A 89 -26.14 -18.43 -1.27
C ASP A 89 -27.00 -17.20 -1.60
N THR A 90 -26.35 -16.07 -1.88
CA THR A 90 -26.96 -14.77 -2.18
C THR A 90 -27.76 -14.15 -1.04
N ALA A 91 -27.58 -14.63 0.19
CA ALA A 91 -28.14 -13.99 1.39
C ALA A 91 -27.49 -12.63 1.67
N GLY A 92 -26.32 -12.38 1.09
CA GLY A 92 -25.57 -11.14 1.24
C GLY A 92 -24.79 -10.72 -0.01
N THR A 93 -24.20 -9.54 0.07
CA THR A 93 -23.29 -9.01 -0.97
C THR A 93 -21.90 -8.73 -0.44
N CYS A 94 -21.62 -8.99 0.84
CA CYS A 94 -20.32 -8.80 1.46
C CYS A 94 -19.76 -10.15 1.89
N THR A 95 -18.45 -10.33 1.80
CA THR A 95 -17.83 -11.64 2.03
C THR A 95 -17.05 -11.65 3.33
N ALA A 96 -17.26 -12.68 4.13
CA ALA A 96 -16.47 -12.94 5.32
C ALA A 96 -15.75 -14.29 5.24
N VAL A 97 -14.59 -14.38 5.88
CA VAL A 97 -13.93 -15.65 6.17
C VAL A 97 -14.54 -16.21 7.45
N SER A 98 -15.05 -17.44 7.39
CA SER A 98 -15.68 -18.09 8.53
C SER A 98 -14.73 -19.06 9.23
N TYR A 99 -14.44 -18.81 10.50
CA TYR A 99 -13.67 -19.75 11.32
C TYR A 99 -14.32 -21.14 11.39
N ARG A 100 -15.64 -21.19 11.59
CA ARG A 100 -16.41 -22.44 11.72
C ARG A 100 -16.30 -23.31 10.47
N ASN A 101 -16.19 -22.67 9.30
CA ASN A 101 -16.02 -23.35 8.02
C ASN A 101 -14.55 -23.53 7.63
N SER A 102 -13.63 -23.58 8.61
CA SER A 102 -12.19 -23.74 8.38
C SER A 102 -11.61 -22.68 7.45
N GLY A 103 -12.01 -21.42 7.63
CA GLY A 103 -11.58 -20.27 6.83
C GLY A 103 -12.07 -20.28 5.39
N LYS A 104 -13.17 -20.99 5.12
CA LYS A 104 -13.94 -20.83 3.88
C LYS A 104 -14.81 -19.59 3.95
N TRP A 105 -15.13 -19.07 2.77
CA TRP A 105 -15.84 -17.80 2.62
C TRP A 105 -17.35 -18.02 2.66
N THR A 106 -18.05 -17.07 3.28
CA THR A 106 -19.51 -16.98 3.28
C THR A 106 -19.93 -15.59 2.80
N ASP A 107 -21.05 -15.50 2.08
CA ASP A 107 -21.66 -14.22 1.78
C ASP A 107 -22.66 -13.83 2.88
N GLU A 108 -22.42 -12.65 3.44
CA GLU A 108 -23.06 -12.18 4.65
C GLU A 108 -23.74 -10.83 4.38
N ASN A 109 -24.73 -10.51 5.21
CA ASN A 109 -25.37 -9.20 5.16
C ASN A 109 -24.34 -8.11 5.53
N CYS A 110 -24.12 -7.14 4.64
CA CYS A 110 -23.12 -6.08 4.82
C CYS A 110 -23.33 -5.23 6.08
N ASN A 111 -24.55 -5.21 6.63
CA ASN A 111 -24.90 -4.48 7.85
C ASN A 111 -24.56 -5.25 9.14
N TYR A 112 -24.09 -6.50 9.05
CA TYR A 112 -23.56 -7.20 10.22
C TYR A 112 -22.23 -6.60 10.65
N ALA A 113 -22.03 -6.52 11.96
CA ALA A 113 -20.79 -6.06 12.53
C ALA A 113 -19.86 -7.25 12.75
N PHE A 114 -18.74 -7.30 12.03
CA PHE A 114 -17.68 -8.28 12.23
C PHE A 114 -16.33 -7.57 12.36
N PRO A 115 -15.37 -8.19 13.04
CA PRO A 115 -13.95 -7.87 12.89
C PRO A 115 -13.49 -8.09 11.46
N PHE A 116 -12.33 -7.53 11.12
CA PHE A 116 -11.93 -7.43 9.73
C PHE A 116 -10.41 -7.48 9.55
N PHE A 117 -9.96 -7.94 8.38
CA PHE A 117 -8.56 -7.90 8.02
C PHE A 117 -8.30 -6.74 7.06
N CYS A 118 -7.30 -5.92 7.39
CA CYS A 118 -6.73 -4.96 6.46
C CYS A 118 -5.42 -5.51 5.89
N HIS A 119 -5.10 -5.11 4.65
CA HIS A 119 -3.73 -5.19 4.17
C HIS A 119 -2.85 -4.36 5.09
N ASN A 120 -1.73 -4.92 5.53
CA ASN A 120 -0.82 -4.16 6.38
C ASN A 120 -0.07 -3.14 5.50
N ALA A 121 -0.21 -1.85 5.80
CA ALA A 121 0.55 -0.80 5.13
C ALA A 121 2.07 -1.04 5.21
N LEU A 122 2.52 -1.68 6.31
CA LEU A 122 3.92 -2.07 6.51
C LEU A 122 4.38 -3.19 5.55
N ALA A 123 3.46 -3.88 4.87
CA ALA A 123 3.80 -4.95 3.95
C ALA A 123 3.84 -4.51 2.48
N SER A 124 3.64 -3.22 2.18
CA SER A 124 4.06 -2.68 0.90
C SER A 124 5.58 -2.87 0.79
N SER A 125 5.97 -3.72 -0.14
CA SER A 125 7.29 -4.36 -0.19
C SER A 125 8.37 -3.53 -0.88
N ARG A 126 8.09 -2.24 -1.11
CA ARG A 126 9.03 -1.36 -1.80
C ARG A 126 10.28 -1.22 -0.96
N GLN A 127 11.33 -1.91 -1.40
CA GLN A 127 12.65 -1.76 -0.84
C GLN A 127 13.28 -0.53 -1.51
N TYR A 128 13.60 0.48 -0.70
CA TYR A 128 14.24 1.71 -1.18
C TYR A 128 15.76 1.58 -1.12
N HIS A 129 16.43 2.09 -2.15
CA HIS A 129 17.88 2.07 -2.29
C HIS A 129 18.38 3.50 -2.52
N PHE A 130 19.12 4.04 -1.56
CA PHE A 130 19.78 5.33 -1.72
C PHE A 130 21.04 5.17 -2.56
N VAL A 131 21.12 5.94 -3.66
CA VAL A 131 22.26 5.95 -4.56
C VAL A 131 23.03 7.26 -4.36
N ASN A 132 24.22 7.15 -3.79
CA ASN A 132 25.11 8.29 -3.53
C ASN A 132 25.92 8.69 -4.77
N GLU A 133 25.23 8.90 -5.90
CA GLU A 133 25.80 9.43 -7.14
C GLU A 133 25.04 10.69 -7.54
N SER A 134 25.73 11.73 -8.00
CA SER A 134 25.08 12.98 -8.41
C SER A 134 24.71 12.93 -9.89
N LYS A 135 23.42 13.05 -10.21
CA LYS A 135 22.87 12.94 -11.57
C LYS A 135 21.71 13.91 -11.80
N THR A 136 21.46 14.25 -13.06
CA THR A 136 20.18 14.87 -13.46
C THR A 136 19.03 13.91 -13.24
N TRP A 137 17.79 14.40 -13.16
CA TRP A 137 16.63 13.55 -12.88
C TRP A 137 16.47 12.43 -13.92
N THR A 138 16.62 12.76 -15.21
CA THR A 138 16.53 11.79 -16.32
C THR A 138 17.62 10.73 -16.26
N GLU A 139 18.85 11.12 -15.89
CA GLU A 139 19.96 10.18 -15.70
C GLU A 139 19.75 9.27 -14.48
N ALA A 140 19.21 9.83 -13.38
CA ALA A 140 18.85 9.08 -12.19
C ALA A 140 17.73 8.06 -12.46
N GLN A 141 16.69 8.45 -13.20
CA GLN A 141 15.63 7.55 -13.65
C GLN A 141 16.18 6.42 -14.52
N SER A 142 17.03 6.76 -15.49
CA SER A 142 17.68 5.78 -16.35
C SER A 142 18.52 4.78 -15.55
N TYR A 143 19.25 5.27 -14.55
CA TYR A 143 20.01 4.41 -13.64
C TYR A 143 19.10 3.46 -12.85
N CYS A 144 18.02 3.99 -12.25
CA CYS A 144 17.11 3.16 -11.46
C CYS A 144 16.41 2.11 -12.32
N ARG A 145 16.03 2.42 -13.57
CA ARG A 145 15.44 1.43 -14.50
C ARG A 145 16.42 0.37 -15.00
N GLN A 146 17.71 0.68 -15.00
CA GLN A 146 18.76 -0.27 -15.39
C GLN A 146 19.15 -1.22 -14.25
N ASN A 147 19.09 -0.77 -13.01
CA ASN A 147 19.63 -1.49 -11.85
C ASN A 147 18.55 -1.96 -10.85
N TYR A 148 17.37 -1.35 -10.87
CA TYR A 148 16.23 -1.56 -9.98
C TYR A 148 14.92 -1.52 -10.79
N THR A 149 13.80 -1.12 -10.19
CA THR A 149 12.55 -0.91 -10.93
C THR A 149 12.44 0.50 -11.51
N ASP A 150 12.41 1.54 -10.65
CA ASP A 150 12.38 2.95 -11.07
C ASP A 150 12.81 3.85 -9.89
N LEU A 151 12.80 5.17 -10.08
CA LEU A 151 12.90 6.16 -8.99
C LEU A 151 11.77 5.98 -7.98
N ALA A 152 12.06 6.25 -6.71
CA ALA A 152 11.15 6.02 -5.60
C ALA A 152 9.77 6.64 -5.82
N THR A 153 8.74 5.80 -5.70
CA THR A 153 7.33 6.20 -5.61
C THR A 153 6.89 6.00 -4.16
N ILE A 154 6.24 7.00 -3.56
CA ILE A 154 5.84 7.00 -2.14
C ILE A 154 4.32 7.11 -2.07
N ASP A 155 3.65 6.10 -1.52
CA ASP A 155 2.18 6.02 -1.54
C ASP A 155 1.53 6.39 -0.20
N ASN A 156 2.30 6.47 0.88
CA ASN A 156 1.80 6.84 2.21
C ASN A 156 2.93 7.33 3.14
N MET A 157 2.54 7.84 4.32
CA MET A 157 3.45 8.36 5.34
C MET A 157 4.43 7.32 5.90
N GLU A 158 4.11 6.04 5.81
CA GLU A 158 4.98 4.98 6.33
C GLU A 158 6.10 4.65 5.35
N GLU A 159 5.79 4.59 4.05
CA GLU A 159 6.79 4.54 2.98
C GLU A 159 7.70 5.77 3.00
N MET A 160 7.15 6.95 3.29
CA MET A 160 7.94 8.16 3.53
C MET A 160 8.95 7.94 4.66
N ASN A 161 8.51 7.43 5.82
CA ASN A 161 9.41 7.16 6.95
C ASN A 161 10.48 6.11 6.62
N ARG A 162 10.16 5.08 5.83
CA ARG A 162 11.13 4.08 5.36
C ARG A 162 12.19 4.70 4.45
N LEU A 163 11.75 5.50 3.49
CA LEU A 163 12.64 6.18 2.56
C LEU A 163 13.56 7.15 3.30
N ILE A 164 13.02 7.94 4.25
CA ILE A 164 13.82 8.79 5.14
C ILE A 164 14.87 7.94 5.87
N ASN A 165 14.50 6.83 6.50
CA ASN A 165 15.44 5.96 7.22
C ASN A 165 16.54 5.37 6.32
N THR A 166 16.25 5.08 5.04
CA THR A 166 17.27 4.64 4.06
C THR A 166 18.32 5.73 3.81
N VAL A 167 17.92 7.01 3.86
CA VAL A 167 18.80 8.17 3.63
C VAL A 167 19.51 8.61 4.93
N ASN A 168 18.90 8.37 6.10
CA ASN A 168 19.26 8.96 7.39
C ASN A 168 20.49 8.35 8.10
N GLY A 169 21.35 7.61 7.38
CA GLY A 169 22.56 7.03 7.95
C GLY A 169 23.62 8.07 8.32
N SER A 170 23.69 9.21 7.59
CA SER A 170 24.57 10.39 7.81
C SER A 170 24.33 11.53 6.79
N TYR A 171 23.35 11.40 5.88
CA TYR A 171 23.18 12.28 4.73
C TYR A 171 22.13 13.36 5.02
N ASN A 172 22.57 14.64 5.07
CA ASN A 172 21.70 15.80 5.27
C ASN A 172 21.42 16.57 3.96
N GLY A 173 21.58 15.91 2.81
CA GLY A 173 21.36 16.51 1.49
C GLY A 173 19.94 16.29 0.95
N SER A 174 19.79 16.44 -0.36
CA SER A 174 18.53 16.27 -1.08
C SER A 174 18.66 15.17 -2.13
N ALA A 175 17.60 14.37 -2.32
CA ALA A 175 17.61 13.25 -3.25
C ALA A 175 16.40 13.29 -4.20
N TRP A 176 16.62 12.99 -5.48
CA TRP A 176 15.54 12.81 -6.45
C TRP A 176 14.62 11.65 -6.09
N ILE A 177 13.32 11.87 -6.29
CA ILE A 177 12.26 10.86 -6.24
C ILE A 177 11.52 10.83 -7.59
N GLY A 178 10.65 9.83 -7.80
CA GLY A 178 10.04 9.55 -9.10
C GLY A 178 8.89 10.48 -9.50
N LEU A 179 8.55 11.48 -8.69
CA LEU A 179 7.50 12.45 -9.02
C LEU A 179 8.05 13.50 -9.98
N TYR A 180 7.36 13.72 -11.10
CA TYR A 180 7.68 14.74 -12.09
C TYR A 180 6.39 15.34 -12.69
N ASP A 181 6.47 16.54 -13.25
CA ASP A 181 5.35 17.20 -13.94
C ASP A 181 5.54 17.18 -15.45
N ASP A 182 4.41 17.09 -16.15
CA ASP A 182 4.26 17.48 -17.54
C ASP A 182 3.30 18.67 -17.59
N VAL A 183 3.86 19.85 -17.24
CA VAL A 183 3.38 21.25 -17.27
C VAL A 183 1.97 21.56 -16.71
N ASN A 184 1.13 20.57 -16.41
CA ASN A 184 -0.19 20.66 -15.76
C ASN A 184 -0.71 19.28 -15.29
N SER A 185 0.16 18.28 -15.11
CA SER A 185 -0.29 16.90 -14.81
C SER A 185 0.73 16.03 -14.10
N TRP A 186 1.16 16.39 -12.88
CA TRP A 186 2.10 15.60 -12.03
C TRP A 186 1.89 14.07 -12.14
N ARG A 187 2.92 13.35 -12.59
CA ARG A 187 2.90 11.89 -12.74
C ARG A 187 4.07 11.26 -11.99
N TRP A 188 3.85 10.02 -11.58
CA TRP A 188 4.93 9.15 -11.17
C TRP A 188 5.67 8.61 -12.40
N SER A 189 6.98 8.40 -12.27
CA SER A 189 7.88 8.01 -13.37
C SER A 189 7.48 6.72 -14.09
N LEU A 190 6.95 5.74 -13.38
CA LEU A 190 6.49 4.50 -13.98
C LEU A 190 5.14 4.73 -14.68
N GLU A 191 5.11 4.53 -15.99
CA GLU A 191 3.94 4.77 -16.83
C GLU A 191 2.89 3.64 -16.80
N ASP A 192 3.24 2.48 -16.24
CA ASP A 192 2.36 1.30 -16.22
C ASP A 192 1.13 1.56 -15.34
N ASN A 193 -0.04 1.71 -15.97
CA ASN A 193 -1.30 1.97 -15.28
C ASN A 193 -1.79 0.77 -14.47
N ASP A 194 -1.39 -0.46 -14.83
CA ASP A 194 -1.81 -1.67 -14.11
C ASP A 194 -0.97 -1.91 -12.84
N PHE A 195 0.10 -1.14 -12.66
CA PHE A 195 0.94 -1.19 -11.46
C PHE A 195 0.32 -0.49 -10.26
N TYR A 196 -0.44 0.59 -10.49
CA TYR A 196 -0.97 1.44 -9.42
C TYR A 196 -2.42 1.10 -9.09
N GLN A 197 -2.75 1.03 -7.81
CA GLN A 197 -4.13 0.95 -7.33
C GLN A 197 -4.80 2.35 -7.33
N GLU A 198 -6.13 2.36 -7.25
CA GLU A 198 -6.93 3.59 -7.25
C GLU A 198 -6.56 4.48 -6.04
N GLY A 199 -6.04 5.68 -6.30
CA GLY A 199 -5.63 6.67 -5.29
C GLY A 199 -4.12 6.69 -4.96
N GLU A 200 -3.34 5.67 -5.34
CA GLU A 200 -1.88 5.63 -5.10
C GLU A 200 -1.15 6.77 -5.84
N ARG A 201 -1.74 7.25 -6.95
CA ARG A 201 -1.20 8.36 -7.72
C ARG A 201 -1.50 9.73 -7.15
N ASP A 202 -2.29 9.85 -6.08
CA ASP A 202 -2.83 11.14 -5.63
C ASP A 202 -2.12 11.69 -4.38
N PHE A 203 -1.31 10.86 -3.70
CA PHE A 203 -0.57 11.30 -2.52
C PHE A 203 0.50 12.35 -2.90
N ARG A 204 0.45 13.53 -2.26
CA ARG A 204 1.40 14.62 -2.44
C ARG A 204 1.77 15.20 -1.08
N ASN A 205 3.06 15.29 -0.78
CA ASN A 205 3.57 15.90 0.46
C ASN A 205 4.34 17.20 0.20
N PHE A 206 3.77 18.08 -0.63
CA PHE A 206 4.38 19.38 -0.94
C PHE A 206 4.39 20.29 0.30
N TYR A 207 5.48 21.05 0.47
CA TYR A 207 5.59 22.05 1.53
C TYR A 207 5.79 23.44 0.93
N HIS A 208 4.70 24.22 0.84
CA HIS A 208 4.65 25.54 0.19
C HIS A 208 4.96 25.53 -1.33
N GLU A 209 4.82 24.36 -1.95
CA GLU A 209 5.07 24.06 -3.37
C GLU A 209 3.85 23.34 -3.99
N PRO A 210 3.78 23.16 -5.33
CA PRO A 210 4.69 23.66 -6.36
C PRO A 210 4.44 25.14 -6.71
N ASN A 211 5.52 25.90 -6.85
CA ASN A 211 5.51 27.31 -7.25
C ASN A 211 5.92 27.50 -8.73
N ASN A 212 6.48 26.45 -9.36
CA ASN A 212 6.90 26.42 -10.75
C ASN A 212 7.70 27.68 -11.16
N ILE A 213 8.71 28.06 -10.37
CA ILE A 213 9.52 29.25 -10.66
C ILE A 213 10.14 29.11 -12.05
N ALA A 214 9.90 30.12 -12.88
CA ALA A 214 10.34 30.21 -14.27
C ALA A 214 9.81 29.12 -15.24
N GLY A 215 8.83 28.29 -14.84
CA GLY A 215 8.22 27.31 -15.74
C GLY A 215 9.06 26.08 -16.04
N ASN A 216 10.10 25.80 -15.24
CA ASN A 216 11.08 24.74 -15.50
C ASN A 216 11.34 23.81 -14.30
N GLU A 217 10.49 23.88 -13.27
CA GLU A 217 10.62 23.07 -12.06
C GLU A 217 9.69 21.86 -12.14
N LEU A 218 10.07 20.90 -13.00
CA LEU A 218 9.21 19.77 -13.35
C LEU A 218 9.63 18.48 -12.64
N CYS A 219 10.66 18.48 -11.80
CA CYS A 219 11.17 17.28 -11.13
C CYS A 219 11.22 17.49 -9.63
N VAL A 220 10.92 16.44 -8.86
CA VAL A 220 10.81 16.56 -7.40
C VAL A 220 11.98 15.93 -6.69
N TYR A 221 12.64 16.69 -5.83
CA TYR A 221 13.56 16.16 -4.82
C TYR A 221 12.91 16.16 -3.44
N MET A 222 13.42 15.29 -2.58
CA MET A 222 13.09 15.21 -1.16
C MET A 222 14.28 15.68 -0.32
N ASP A 223 14.02 16.50 0.70
CA ASP A 223 15.03 16.86 1.70
C ASP A 223 15.19 15.80 2.81
N TYR A 224 16.19 15.96 3.67
CA TYR A 224 16.46 15.05 4.79
C TYR A 224 15.33 14.99 5.84
N ASN A 225 14.34 15.90 5.80
CA ASN A 225 13.16 15.89 6.66
C ASN A 225 11.93 15.23 6.00
N GLY A 226 12.04 14.76 4.75
CA GLY A 226 10.93 14.17 4.01
C GLY A 226 10.02 15.17 3.29
N LYS A 227 10.42 16.43 3.16
CA LYS A 227 9.66 17.46 2.46
C LYS A 227 9.99 17.47 0.97
N TRP A 228 8.97 17.66 0.14
CA TRP A 228 9.09 17.62 -1.32
C TRP A 228 9.12 19.02 -1.91
N PHE A 229 10.03 19.22 -2.86
CA PHE A 229 10.23 20.47 -3.58
C PHE A 229 10.35 20.16 -5.07
N ASP A 230 9.61 20.89 -5.89
CA ASP A 230 9.83 20.95 -7.33
C ASP A 230 11.09 21.75 -7.66
N TYR A 231 11.84 21.29 -8.64
CA TYR A 231 13.10 21.92 -9.06
C TYR A 231 13.46 21.56 -10.49
N SER A 232 14.44 22.28 -11.04
CA SER A 232 14.94 22.03 -12.40
C SER A 232 15.49 20.60 -12.54
N CYS A 233 14.91 19.84 -13.47
CA CYS A 233 15.30 18.46 -13.80
C CYS A 233 16.78 18.31 -14.22
N ASP A 234 17.38 19.39 -14.71
CA ASP A 234 18.79 19.45 -15.14
C ASP A 234 19.76 19.64 -13.96
N SER A 235 19.24 19.75 -12.74
CA SER A 235 20.07 19.88 -11.53
C SER A 235 20.63 18.54 -11.08
N TYR A 236 21.78 18.57 -10.42
CA TYR A 236 22.48 17.37 -10.00
C TYR A 236 22.21 17.07 -8.52
N TYR A 237 21.54 15.95 -8.26
CA TYR A 237 21.29 15.44 -6.91
C TYR A 237 21.58 13.94 -6.82
N THR A 238 21.72 13.45 -5.59
CA THR A 238 21.61 12.00 -5.32
C THR A 238 20.18 11.56 -5.54
N PHE A 239 19.90 10.26 -5.49
CA PHE A 239 18.57 9.76 -5.82
C PHE A 239 18.24 8.46 -5.10
N VAL A 240 16.94 8.18 -4.99
CA VAL A 240 16.43 6.96 -4.38
C VAL A 240 15.72 6.12 -5.43
N CYS A 241 16.15 4.86 -5.58
CA CYS A 241 15.46 3.87 -6.40
C CYS A 241 14.56 2.99 -5.53
N TYR A 242 13.61 2.29 -6.13
CA TYR A 242 12.86 1.23 -5.46
C TYR A 242 12.83 -0.06 -6.28
N ASP A 243 12.63 -1.19 -5.58
CA ASP A 243 12.25 -2.46 -6.19
C ASP A 243 10.73 -2.64 -6.14
N GLY A 244 10.10 -2.72 -7.30
CA GLY A 244 8.72 -3.06 -7.51
C GLY A 244 8.59 -4.51 -7.92
N LYS A 245 8.62 -5.41 -6.94
CA LYS A 245 8.10 -6.80 -7.02
C LYS A 245 8.24 -7.47 -5.67
N THR A 246 7.13 -7.69 -4.98
CA THR A 246 7.06 -8.78 -3.98
C THR A 246 6.74 -10.09 -4.67
N PHE A 247 7.44 -11.12 -4.22
CA PHE A 247 7.07 -12.54 -4.35
C PHE A 247 5.67 -12.83 -3.83
#